data_AF-A0A7Y9E5R1-F1
#
_entry.id   AF-A0A7Y9E5R1-F1
#
_cell.length_a   1.000
_cell.length_b   1.000
_cell.length_c   1.000
_cell.angle_alpha   90.00
_cell.angle_beta   90.00
_cell.angle_gamma   90.00
#
_symmetry.space_group_name_H-M   'P 1'
#
loop_
_entity.id
_entity.type
_entity.pdbx_description
1 polymer ?
#
loop_
_entity_poly.entity_id
_entity_poly.type
_entity_poly.pdbx_seq_one_letter_code
_entity_poly.pdbx_strand_id
1 'polypeptide(L)'
;MPFVAFTSRRKAEHVPCRLVVRRVKRLQPLASDGSTQGELFATYRHHAFITNSTLPVVEADQRHRDHALVEQVIAELKDGPLAHLPSGKYAANAAWVACAVIAFNIARATAVAASMRTARWATLRTRIINVPARIAATGRRLVLHLPTHWPWATDWKSLWSTATGPPAAATT
;
A
#
# COMPACT_ATOMS: atom_id res chain seq x y z
N MET A 1 2.41 -14.31 24.72
CA MET A 1 1.92 -14.38 26.11
C MET A 1 0.47 -13.94 26.15
N PRO A 2 -0.50 -14.78 26.56
CA PRO A 2 -1.91 -14.40 26.66
C PRO A 2 -2.18 -13.50 27.88
N PHE A 3 -3.15 -12.58 27.76
CA PHE A 3 -3.66 -11.76 28.86
C PHE A 3 -5.06 -11.19 28.52
N VAL A 4 -5.74 -10.57 29.47
CA VAL A 4 -7.01 -9.88 29.24
C VAL A 4 -6.81 -8.37 29.36
N ALA A 5 -7.18 -7.62 28.34
CA ALA A 5 -7.16 -6.16 28.34
C ALA A 5 -8.47 -5.59 28.93
N PHE A 6 -8.42 -4.32 29.36
CA PHE A 6 -9.56 -3.57 29.91
C PHE A 6 -10.18 -4.18 31.19
N THR A 7 -9.36 -4.80 32.04
CA THR A 7 -9.82 -5.44 33.27
C THR A 7 -10.49 -4.49 34.27
N SER A 8 -10.19 -3.19 34.19
CA SER A 8 -10.85 -2.13 35.00
C SER A 8 -12.26 -1.77 34.55
N ARG A 9 -12.70 -2.26 33.38
CA ARG A 9 -14.06 -2.07 32.85
C ARG A 9 -14.99 -3.20 33.25
N ARG A 10 -16.29 -3.05 32.92
CA ARG A 10 -17.30 -4.11 33.11
C ARG A 10 -16.86 -5.39 32.39
N LYS A 11 -17.20 -6.56 32.94
CA LYS A 11 -16.79 -7.88 32.38
C LYS A 11 -17.11 -8.04 30.88
N ALA A 12 -18.21 -7.47 30.41
CA ALA A 12 -18.61 -7.51 29.00
C ALA A 12 -17.67 -6.72 28.05
N GLU A 13 -16.85 -5.82 28.58
CA GLU A 13 -15.89 -5.00 27.84
C GLU A 13 -14.46 -5.58 27.90
N HIS A 14 -14.26 -6.73 28.55
CA HIS A 14 -12.97 -7.39 28.64
C HIS A 14 -12.61 -8.05 27.31
N VAL A 15 -11.36 -7.85 26.85
CA VAL A 15 -10.90 -8.36 25.56
C VAL A 15 -9.72 -9.32 25.77
N PRO A 16 -9.86 -10.61 25.42
CA PRO A 16 -8.73 -11.53 25.38
C PRO A 16 -7.71 -11.10 24.33
N CYS A 17 -6.46 -10.95 24.76
CA CYS A 17 -5.35 -10.47 23.96
C CYS A 17 -4.12 -11.35 24.15
N ARG A 18 -3.11 -11.13 23.31
CA ARG A 18 -1.76 -11.68 23.52
C ARG A 18 -0.70 -10.66 23.12
N LEU A 19 0.40 -10.68 23.85
CA LEU A 19 1.65 -10.02 23.50
C LEU A 19 2.46 -10.91 22.55
N VAL A 20 2.84 -10.36 21.41
CA VAL A 20 3.78 -10.95 20.45
C VAL A 20 5.06 -10.10 20.45
N VAL A 21 6.22 -10.77 20.54
CA VAL A 21 7.54 -10.12 20.50
C VAL A 21 8.36 -10.76 19.39
N ARG A 22 8.74 -9.98 18.40
CA ARG A 22 9.68 -10.38 17.35
C ARG A 22 11.06 -9.83 17.67
N ARG A 23 12.06 -10.71 17.66
CA ARG A 23 13.47 -10.33 17.72
C ARG A 23 14.08 -10.30 16.32
N VAL A 24 14.85 -9.26 16.01
CA VAL A 24 15.55 -9.09 14.74
C VAL A 24 17.02 -8.89 15.04
N LYS A 25 17.88 -9.73 14.46
CA LYS A 25 19.33 -9.57 14.63
C LYS A 25 19.73 -8.21 14.05
N ARG A 26 20.44 -7.40 14.85
CA ARG A 26 20.96 -6.13 14.39
C ARG A 26 22.13 -6.40 13.44
N LEU A 27 22.04 -5.90 12.20
CA LEU A 27 23.08 -6.12 11.17
C LEU A 27 24.24 -5.12 11.28
N GLN A 28 24.00 -3.94 11.85
CA GLN A 28 25.01 -2.90 12.03
C GLN A 28 25.17 -2.61 13.53
N PRO A 29 26.35 -2.85 14.13
CA PRO A 29 26.64 -2.41 15.48
C PRO A 29 26.46 -0.89 15.59
N LEU A 30 25.97 -0.40 16.74
CA LEU A 30 26.05 1.02 17.03
C LEU A 30 27.52 1.40 17.22
N ALA A 31 28.00 2.39 16.47
CA ALA A 31 29.20 3.09 16.88
C ALA A 31 28.86 3.83 18.18
N SER A 32 29.56 3.51 19.26
CA SER A 32 29.51 4.27 20.50
C SER A 32 30.76 5.11 20.57
N ASP A 33 30.61 6.42 20.73
CA ASP A 33 31.70 7.36 21.00
C ASP A 33 32.01 7.48 22.51
N GLY A 34 31.38 6.61 23.33
CA GLY A 34 31.54 6.59 24.79
C GLY A 34 30.79 7.72 25.52
N SER A 35 30.09 8.61 24.83
CA SER A 35 29.41 9.77 25.43
C SER A 35 28.03 9.45 26.03
N THR A 36 27.45 8.30 25.68
CA THR A 36 26.12 7.87 26.13
C THR A 36 26.12 6.41 26.55
N GLN A 37 25.42 6.10 27.64
CA GLN A 37 25.21 4.72 28.08
C GLN A 37 24.33 3.98 27.07
N GLY A 38 24.91 2.99 26.39
CA GLY A 38 24.22 2.17 25.40
C GLY A 38 23.33 1.05 25.99
N GLU A 39 22.61 0.36 25.10
CA GLU A 39 21.84 -0.85 25.45
C GLU A 39 22.78 -1.97 25.92
N LEU A 40 22.49 -2.57 27.09
CA LEU A 40 23.28 -3.66 27.69
C LEU A 40 23.42 -4.90 26.76
N PHE A 41 22.42 -5.13 25.88
CA PHE A 41 22.42 -6.23 24.90
C PHE A 41 21.89 -5.77 23.53
N ALA A 42 22.68 -5.00 22.77
CA ALA A 42 22.28 -4.43 21.48
C ALA A 42 22.23 -5.43 20.29
N THR A 43 22.45 -6.73 20.53
CA THR A 43 22.52 -7.79 19.49
C THR A 43 21.22 -7.94 18.70
N TYR A 44 20.07 -7.74 19.36
CA TYR A 44 18.75 -7.89 18.77
C TYR A 44 17.91 -6.63 18.99
N ARG A 45 17.16 -6.21 17.96
CA ARG A 45 16.05 -5.27 18.09
C ARG A 45 14.79 -6.05 18.41
N HIS A 46 14.04 -5.58 19.40
CA HIS A 46 12.79 -6.19 19.82
C HIS A 46 11.63 -5.32 19.34
N HIS A 47 10.67 -5.93 18.67
CA HIS A 47 9.42 -5.30 18.24
C HIS A 47 8.27 -6.04 18.93
N ALA A 48 7.54 -5.33 19.78
CA ALA A 48 6.45 -5.89 20.54
C ALA A 48 5.12 -5.26 20.11
N PHE A 49 4.08 -6.08 19.98
CA PHE A 49 2.72 -5.60 19.75
C PHE A 49 1.70 -6.49 20.46
N ILE A 50 0.55 -5.88 20.78
CA ILE A 50 -0.59 -6.55 21.40
C ILE A 50 -1.62 -6.82 20.31
N THR A 51 -2.22 -8.01 20.32
CA THR A 51 -3.29 -8.35 19.39
C THR A 51 -4.33 -9.26 20.03
N ASN A 52 -5.60 -9.07 19.65
CA ASN A 52 -6.70 -10.01 19.91
C ASN A 52 -6.95 -10.94 18.69
N SER A 53 -6.11 -10.87 17.67
CA SER A 53 -6.23 -11.70 16.47
C SER A 53 -6.00 -13.18 16.80
N THR A 54 -6.85 -14.03 16.21
CA THR A 54 -6.74 -15.50 16.28
C THR A 54 -5.72 -16.09 15.32
N LEU A 55 -5.08 -15.27 14.47
CA LEU A 55 -4.07 -15.73 13.52
C LEU A 55 -2.90 -16.44 14.22
N PRO A 56 -2.18 -17.35 13.55
CA PRO A 56 -0.88 -17.83 14.04
C PRO A 56 0.10 -16.68 14.29
N VAL A 57 1.09 -16.89 15.17
CA VAL A 57 2.01 -15.83 15.61
C VAL A 57 2.76 -15.18 14.43
N VAL A 58 3.20 -15.98 13.46
CA VAL A 58 3.93 -15.50 12.28
C VAL A 58 3.04 -14.65 11.38
N GLU A 59 1.82 -15.10 11.10
CA GLU A 59 0.86 -14.37 10.28
C GLU A 59 0.39 -13.07 10.96
N ALA A 60 0.19 -13.10 12.28
CA ALA A 60 -0.13 -11.90 13.04
C ALA A 60 1.00 -10.86 12.99
N ASP A 61 2.26 -11.27 13.05
CA ASP A 61 3.41 -10.36 12.88
C ASP A 61 3.48 -9.81 11.45
N GLN A 62 3.26 -10.64 10.42
CA GLN A 62 3.21 -10.18 9.03
C GLN A 62 2.12 -9.13 8.84
N ARG A 63 0.88 -9.43 9.26
CA ARG A 63 -0.25 -8.50 9.18
C ARG A 63 -0.02 -7.21 9.96
N HIS A 64 0.62 -7.29 11.13
CA HIS A 64 0.99 -6.11 11.90
C HIS A 64 2.01 -5.24 11.16
N ARG A 65 3.01 -5.85 10.51
CA ARG A 65 3.99 -5.12 9.69
C ARG A 65 3.39 -4.52 8.43
N ASP A 66 2.43 -5.20 7.81
CA ASP A 66 1.73 -4.69 6.63
C ASP A 66 0.96 -3.40 6.91
N HIS A 67 0.65 -3.09 8.18
CA HIS A 67 0.11 -1.79 8.56
C HIS A 67 1.02 -0.62 8.12
N ALA A 68 2.34 -0.82 8.05
CA ALA A 68 3.27 0.20 7.57
C ALA A 68 3.02 0.63 6.11
N LEU A 69 2.27 -0.16 5.32
CA LEU A 69 1.84 0.23 3.97
C LEU A 69 0.95 1.47 4.00
N VAL A 70 0.19 1.72 5.09
CA VAL A 70 -0.69 2.89 5.20
C VAL A 70 0.08 4.19 5.13
N GLU A 71 1.28 4.24 5.72
CA GLU A 71 2.11 5.45 5.73
C GLU A 71 2.58 5.79 4.31
N GLN A 72 2.93 4.78 3.52
CA GLN A 72 3.28 5.00 2.11
C GLN A 72 2.07 5.48 1.30
N VAL A 73 0.87 4.93 1.53
CA VAL A 73 -0.36 5.38 0.88
C VAL A 73 -0.66 6.84 1.24
N ILE A 74 -0.55 7.21 2.52
CA ILE A 74 -0.75 8.58 2.99
C ILE A 74 0.26 9.53 2.34
N ALA A 75 1.53 9.14 2.28
CA ALA A 75 2.56 9.93 1.60
C ALA A 75 2.23 10.16 0.13
N GLU A 76 1.84 9.12 -0.61
CA GLU A 76 1.48 9.24 -2.03
C GLU A 76 0.24 10.12 -2.27
N LEU A 77 -0.75 10.08 -1.38
CA LEU A 77 -1.93 10.95 -1.46
C LEU A 77 -1.58 12.40 -1.18
N LYS A 78 -0.74 12.65 -0.16
CA LYS A 78 -0.24 13.99 0.19
C LYS A 78 0.65 14.60 -0.88
N ASP A 79 1.49 13.78 -1.54
CA ASP A 79 2.33 14.22 -2.66
C ASP A 79 1.55 14.40 -3.98
N GLY A 80 0.27 14.03 -3.99
CA GLY A 80 -0.57 14.04 -5.19
C GLY A 80 -1.86 14.84 -4.98
N PRO A 81 -3.04 14.20 -5.07
CA PRO A 81 -4.32 14.90 -5.09
C PRO A 81 -4.61 15.66 -3.79
N LEU A 82 -4.01 15.29 -2.65
CA LEU A 82 -4.22 15.96 -1.38
C LEU A 82 -3.11 16.96 -1.01
N ALA A 83 -2.20 17.27 -1.94
CA ALA A 83 -1.18 18.31 -1.74
C ALA A 83 -1.81 19.68 -1.50
N HIS A 84 -2.83 20.01 -2.29
CA HIS A 84 -3.63 21.22 -2.14
C HIS A 84 -5.10 20.90 -2.40
N LEU A 85 -5.96 21.27 -1.46
CA LEU A 85 -7.40 21.16 -1.66
C LEU A 85 -7.88 22.25 -2.62
N PRO A 86 -8.69 21.92 -3.64
CA PRO A 86 -8.99 22.83 -4.75
C PRO A 86 -10.03 23.91 -4.40
N SER A 87 -10.65 23.86 -3.22
CA SER A 87 -11.73 24.77 -2.84
C SER A 87 -11.61 25.23 -1.38
N GLY A 88 -12.14 26.41 -1.07
CA GLY A 88 -12.39 26.85 0.31
C GLY A 88 -13.64 26.21 0.95
N LYS A 89 -14.43 25.44 0.19
CA LYS A 89 -15.69 24.83 0.66
C LYS A 89 -15.46 23.38 1.13
N TYR A 90 -15.85 23.08 2.37
CA TYR A 90 -15.70 21.74 2.96
C TYR A 90 -16.33 20.63 2.12
N ALA A 91 -17.59 20.79 1.70
CA ALA A 91 -18.31 19.76 0.94
C ALA A 91 -17.63 19.43 -0.41
N ALA A 92 -17.07 20.44 -1.08
CA ALA A 92 -16.32 20.25 -2.32
C ALA A 92 -15.03 19.46 -2.07
N ASN A 93 -14.31 19.77 -0.98
CA ASN A 93 -13.10 19.04 -0.62
C ASN A 93 -13.39 17.62 -0.13
N ALA A 94 -14.52 17.38 0.52
CA ALA A 94 -14.95 16.03 0.88
C ALA A 94 -15.20 15.18 -0.37
N ALA A 95 -15.90 15.74 -1.37
CA ALA A 95 -16.07 15.08 -2.67
C ALA A 95 -14.73 14.86 -3.39
N TRP A 96 -13.81 15.82 -3.32
CA TRP A 96 -12.46 15.69 -3.87
C TRP A 96 -11.69 14.53 -3.24
N VAL A 97 -11.71 14.40 -1.91
CA VAL A 97 -11.07 13.29 -1.19
C VAL A 97 -11.69 11.95 -1.61
N ALA A 98 -13.02 11.87 -1.75
CA ALA A 98 -13.68 10.65 -2.22
C ALA A 98 -13.20 10.24 -3.62
N CYS A 99 -13.14 11.20 -4.56
CA CYS A 99 -12.60 10.97 -5.91
C CYS A 99 -11.13 10.55 -5.88
N ALA A 100 -10.31 11.18 -5.03
CA ALA A 100 -8.89 10.83 -4.87
C ALA A 100 -8.71 9.39 -4.38
N VAL A 101 -9.51 8.95 -3.42
CA VAL A 101 -9.49 7.56 -2.91
C VAL A 101 -9.92 6.56 -3.99
N ILE A 102 -10.97 6.86 -4.75
CA ILE A 102 -11.42 6.01 -5.87
C ILE A 102 -10.32 5.90 -6.93
N ALA A 103 -9.75 7.04 -7.35
CA ALA A 103 -8.66 7.06 -8.33
C ALA A 103 -7.44 6.28 -7.83
N PHE A 104 -7.07 6.41 -6.56
CA PHE A 104 -5.97 5.67 -5.97
C PHE A 104 -6.24 4.15 -5.95
N ASN A 105 -7.45 3.72 -5.60
CA ASN A 105 -7.80 2.29 -5.62
C ASN A 105 -7.75 1.71 -7.04
N ILE A 106 -8.28 2.45 -8.03
CA ILE A 106 -8.19 2.07 -9.45
C ILE A 106 -6.72 1.99 -9.88
N ALA A 107 -5.88 2.92 -9.43
CA ALA A 107 -4.45 2.90 -9.68
C ALA A 107 -3.76 1.65 -9.13
N ARG A 108 -4.09 1.26 -7.89
CA ARG A 108 -3.53 0.06 -7.27
C ARG A 108 -3.94 -1.19 -8.05
N ALA A 109 -5.20 -1.29 -8.47
CA ALA A 109 -5.66 -2.38 -9.33
C ALA A 109 -4.94 -2.39 -10.69
N THR A 110 -4.76 -1.21 -11.29
CA THR A 110 -4.01 -1.01 -12.54
C THR A 110 -2.57 -1.49 -12.40
N ALA A 111 -1.89 -1.14 -11.30
CA ALA A 111 -0.53 -1.59 -11.03
C ALA A 111 -0.42 -3.12 -10.88
N VAL A 112 -1.43 -3.76 -10.26
CA VAL A 112 -1.48 -5.23 -10.16
C VAL A 112 -1.65 -5.85 -11.56
N ALA A 113 -2.59 -5.36 -12.36
CA ALA A 113 -2.87 -5.87 -13.71
C ALA A 113 -1.69 -5.63 -14.69
N ALA A 114 -0.93 -4.56 -14.47
CA ALA A 114 0.28 -4.25 -15.24
C ALA A 114 1.54 -5.00 -14.75
N SER A 115 1.43 -5.93 -13.78
CA SER A 115 2.59 -6.58 -13.14
C SER A 115 3.57 -5.63 -12.44
N MET A 116 3.11 -4.44 -12.06
CA MET A 116 3.87 -3.37 -11.40
C MET A 116 3.48 -3.19 -9.93
N ARG A 117 3.23 -4.28 -9.19
CA ARG A 117 2.64 -4.25 -7.83
C ARG A 117 3.35 -3.32 -6.83
N THR A 118 4.66 -3.16 -6.94
CA THR A 118 5.47 -2.31 -6.05
C THR A 118 5.61 -0.87 -6.53
N ALA A 119 5.09 -0.53 -7.71
CA ALA A 119 5.18 0.81 -8.26
C ALA A 119 4.36 1.80 -7.43
N ARG A 120 4.93 3.00 -7.26
CA ARG A 120 4.25 4.15 -6.66
C ARG A 120 3.33 4.82 -7.67
N TRP A 121 2.34 5.57 -7.19
CA TRP A 121 1.40 6.30 -8.04
C TRP A 121 2.06 7.16 -9.12
N ALA A 122 3.12 7.91 -8.78
CA ALA A 122 3.86 8.74 -9.74
C ALA A 122 4.50 7.92 -10.87
N THR A 123 5.03 6.74 -10.54
CA THR A 123 5.62 5.81 -11.51
C THR A 123 4.57 5.27 -12.46
N LEU A 124 3.41 4.86 -11.92
CA LEU A 124 2.30 4.36 -12.74
C LEU A 124 1.77 5.42 -13.70
N ARG A 125 1.58 6.66 -13.20
CA ARG A 125 1.17 7.80 -14.03
C ARG A 125 2.13 8.00 -15.20
N THR A 126 3.43 8.00 -14.95
CA THR A 126 4.44 8.27 -15.98
C THR A 126 4.57 7.13 -17.00
N ARG A 127 4.48 5.87 -16.56
CA ARG A 127 4.84 4.71 -17.39
C ARG A 127 3.66 4.05 -18.10
N ILE A 128 2.44 4.21 -17.56
CA ILE A 128 1.24 3.47 -18.00
C ILE A 128 0.07 4.40 -18.34
N ILE A 129 -0.15 5.48 -17.57
CA ILE A 129 -1.35 6.32 -17.73
C ILE A 129 -1.10 7.48 -18.70
N ASN A 130 -0.10 8.30 -18.44
CA ASN A 130 0.26 9.48 -19.24
C ASN A 130 1.16 9.11 -20.42
N VAL A 131 0.76 8.09 -21.17
CA VAL A 131 1.49 7.62 -22.36
C VAL A 131 0.96 8.40 -23.57
N PRO A 132 1.84 9.06 -24.35
CA PRO A 132 1.39 9.75 -25.56
C PRO A 132 0.84 8.75 -26.57
N ALA A 133 -0.38 8.98 -27.05
CA ALA A 133 -1.03 8.10 -28.00
C ALA A 133 -1.81 8.91 -29.05
N ARG A 134 -1.93 8.35 -30.26
CA ARG A 134 -2.81 8.90 -31.31
C ARG A 134 -4.01 7.98 -31.48
N ILE A 135 -5.21 8.55 -31.44
CA ILE A 135 -6.45 7.80 -31.68
C ILE A 135 -6.84 7.99 -33.14
N ALA A 136 -7.04 6.89 -33.85
CA ALA A 136 -7.60 6.86 -35.19
C ALA A 136 -8.92 6.09 -35.17
N ALA A 137 -9.87 6.50 -36.02
CA ALA A 137 -11.13 5.79 -36.21
C ALA A 137 -11.21 5.30 -37.66
N THR A 138 -11.42 4.00 -37.85
CA THR A 138 -11.58 3.40 -39.18
C THR A 138 -12.56 2.24 -39.12
N GLY A 139 -13.48 2.16 -40.08
CA GLY A 139 -14.42 1.02 -40.19
C GLY A 139 -15.16 0.67 -38.89
N ARG A 140 -15.69 1.67 -38.17
CA ARG A 140 -16.36 1.53 -36.86
C ARG A 140 -15.46 0.95 -35.74
N ARG A 141 -14.14 0.99 -35.90
CA ARG A 141 -13.14 0.61 -34.88
C ARG A 141 -12.32 1.82 -34.47
N LEU A 142 -12.01 1.90 -33.17
CA LEU A 142 -11.01 2.81 -32.64
C LEU A 142 -9.66 2.08 -32.56
N VAL A 143 -8.63 2.72 -33.10
CA VAL A 143 -7.24 2.23 -33.09
C VAL A 143 -6.41 3.21 -32.27
N LEU A 144 -5.76 2.69 -31.23
CA LEU A 144 -4.85 3.47 -30.38
C LEU A 144 -3.41 3.20 -30.83
N HIS A 145 -2.79 4.18 -31.48
CA HIS A 145 -1.38 4.14 -31.84
C HIS A 145 -0.53 4.59 -30.66
N LEU A 146 0.24 3.65 -30.14
CA LEU A 146 1.14 3.84 -29.01
C LEU A 146 2.60 4.01 -29.47
N PRO A 147 3.49 4.54 -28.61
CA PRO A 147 4.91 4.71 -28.95
C PRO A 147 5.59 3.38 -29.29
N THR A 148 6.48 3.40 -30.27
CA THR A 148 7.33 2.25 -30.62
C THR A 148 8.52 2.16 -29.67
N HIS A 149 9.02 0.95 -29.43
CA HIS A 149 10.21 0.66 -28.58
C HIS A 149 10.16 1.26 -27.16
N TRP A 150 8.97 1.52 -26.62
CA TRP A 150 8.80 2.03 -25.27
C TRP A 150 9.00 0.88 -24.23
N PRO A 151 9.81 1.09 -23.17
CA PRO A 151 10.20 0.01 -22.23
C PRO A 151 9.07 -0.71 -21.48
N TRP A 152 7.93 -0.04 -21.24
CA TRP A 152 6.80 -0.58 -20.45
C TRP A 152 5.64 -1.05 -21.33
N ALA A 153 5.88 -1.26 -22.63
CA ALA A 153 4.85 -1.71 -23.57
C ALA A 153 4.23 -3.05 -23.16
N THR A 154 5.04 -3.95 -22.58
CA THR A 154 4.55 -5.25 -22.08
C THR A 154 3.62 -5.08 -20.87
N ASP A 155 3.98 -4.23 -19.92
CA ASP A 155 3.19 -3.95 -18.72
C ASP A 155 1.83 -3.32 -19.10
N TRP A 156 1.83 -2.38 -20.05
CA TRP A 156 0.60 -1.77 -20.56
C TRP A 156 -0.28 -2.76 -21.32
N LYS A 157 0.31 -3.65 -22.14
CA LYS A 157 -0.46 -4.71 -22.82
C LYS A 157 -1.07 -5.68 -21.82
N SER A 158 -0.36 -6.01 -20.74
CA SER A 158 -0.89 -6.83 -19.64
C SER A 158 -2.12 -6.17 -19.05
N LEU A 159 -2.02 -4.90 -18.65
CA LEU A 159 -3.16 -4.11 -18.17
C LEU A 159 -4.33 -4.12 -19.17
N TRP A 160 -4.06 -3.80 -20.44
CA TRP A 160 -5.08 -3.75 -21.48
C TRP A 160 -5.81 -5.09 -21.61
N SER A 161 -5.05 -6.18 -21.70
CA SER A 161 -5.62 -7.52 -21.80
C SER A 161 -6.47 -7.90 -20.58
N THR A 162 -6.05 -7.51 -19.37
CA THR A 162 -6.82 -7.77 -18.15
C THR A 162 -8.08 -6.90 -18.08
N ALA A 163 -8.00 -5.63 -18.50
CA ALA A 163 -9.10 -4.68 -18.38
C ALA A 163 -10.17 -4.85 -19.47
N THR A 164 -9.78 -5.27 -20.68
CA THR A 164 -10.70 -5.42 -21.83
C THR A 164 -10.94 -6.87 -22.21
N GLY A 165 -10.21 -7.82 -21.61
CA GLY A 165 -10.41 -9.25 -21.82
C GLY A 165 -11.63 -9.77 -21.05
N PRO A 166 -12.08 -11.00 -21.35
CA PRO A 166 -13.11 -11.65 -20.56
C PRO A 166 -12.63 -11.82 -19.10
N PRO A 167 -13.53 -11.73 -18.11
CA PRO A 167 -13.17 -11.90 -16.71
C PRO A 167 -12.54 -13.28 -16.49
N ALA A 168 -11.50 -13.34 -15.66
CA ALA A 168 -10.86 -14.61 -15.31
C ALA A 168 -11.88 -15.55 -14.66
N ALA A 169 -11.88 -16.81 -15.07
CA ALA A 169 -12.73 -17.83 -14.45
C ALA A 169 -12.39 -17.94 -12.96
N ALA A 170 -13.41 -17.86 -12.10
CA ALA A 170 -13.22 -18.02 -10.67
C ALA A 170 -12.62 -19.40 -10.39
N THR A 171 -11.40 -19.44 -9.86
CA THR A 171 -10.81 -20.70 -9.37
C THR A 171 -11.60 -21.12 -8.14
N THR A 172 -12.25 -22.28 -8.23
CA THR A 172 -13.05 -22.86 -7.14
C THR A 172 -12.17 -23.72 -6.24
#